data_AF-A0A7W1IAT1-F1
#
_entry.id   AF-A0A7W1IAT1-F1
#
_cell.length_a   1.000
_cell.length_b   1.000
_cell.length_c   1.000
_cell.angle_alpha   90.00
_cell.angle_beta   90.00
_cell.angle_gamma   90.00
#
_symmetry.space_group_name_H-M   'P 1'
#
loop_
_entity.id
_entity.type
_entity.pdbx_description
1 polymer ?
#
loop_
_entity_poly.entity_id
_entity_poly.type
_entity_poly.pdbx_seq_one_letter_code
_entity_poly.pdbx_strand_id
1 'polypeptide(L)'
;LDLLPVPVGDLLRANPFAFLYGNIAADSSIAKHYAPLGRHCHYWHVGQEIHDLADSASLQTFGLGYLCHLSADTVAHNYFVPRQLMLTRSTAAVGHSYWETRVEAHLGDAYSRTAKELIRKHHAEADAHLDRIIAPTIFSVRTNRRLFRGMVRLTDSPSWQRASQVAREHSRWRLDDADVEHHLGLSFDYMVGMLGGSEPSPRSLDPSGAQALKSAKQVRREVLREAGRRNLETLRVAARNRFGLPPDPLVFWPRLTTRLPWHAPDRSALALRLSAHGER
;
A
#
# COMPACT_ATOMS: atom_id res chain seq x y z
N LEU A 1 -11.17 -0.45 -16.18
CA LEU A 1 -12.27 -1.32 -15.72
C LEU A 1 -12.51 -2.48 -16.67
N ASP A 2 -12.18 -2.33 -17.95
CA ASP A 2 -12.35 -3.38 -18.99
C ASP A 2 -11.48 -4.64 -18.80
N LEU A 3 -10.54 -4.60 -17.84
CA LEU A 3 -9.75 -5.76 -17.41
C LEU A 3 -10.50 -6.63 -16.39
N LEU A 4 -11.66 -6.19 -15.90
CA LEU A 4 -12.44 -6.85 -14.84
C LEU A 4 -13.69 -7.51 -15.41
N PRO A 5 -14.22 -8.55 -14.76
CA PRO A 5 -15.56 -9.06 -15.05
C PRO A 5 -16.60 -7.93 -14.99
N VAL A 6 -17.55 -7.94 -15.92
CA VAL A 6 -18.56 -6.87 -16.07
C VAL A 6 -19.25 -6.51 -14.74
N PRO A 7 -19.72 -7.47 -13.91
CA PRO A 7 -20.37 -7.11 -12.65
C PRO A 7 -19.47 -6.33 -11.68
N VAL A 8 -18.19 -6.69 -11.61
CA VAL A 8 -17.20 -6.00 -10.76
C VAL A 8 -16.90 -4.63 -11.35
N GLY A 9 -16.70 -4.54 -12.67
CA GLY A 9 -16.49 -3.28 -13.36
C GLY A 9 -17.62 -2.28 -13.16
N ASP A 10 -18.87 -2.74 -13.21
CA ASP A 10 -20.06 -1.91 -13.01
C ASP A 10 -20.21 -1.45 -11.57
N LEU A 11 -19.96 -2.34 -10.61
CA LEU A 11 -19.96 -2.02 -9.17
C LEU A 11 -18.95 -0.92 -8.84
N LEU A 12 -17.71 -1.06 -9.34
CA LEU A 12 -16.64 -0.07 -9.16
C LEU A 12 -16.95 1.26 -9.87
N ARG A 13 -17.54 1.21 -11.06
CA ARG A 13 -17.94 2.42 -11.81
C ARG A 13 -19.03 3.20 -11.08
N ALA A 14 -19.96 2.50 -10.44
CA ALA A 14 -21.04 3.12 -9.67
C ALA A 14 -20.56 3.72 -8.33
N ASN A 15 -19.49 3.18 -7.73
CA ASN A 15 -19.02 3.58 -6.39
C ASN A 15 -17.49 3.86 -6.33
N PRO A 16 -16.93 4.71 -7.19
CA PRO A 16 -15.47 4.85 -7.34
C PRO A 16 -14.79 5.39 -6.08
N PHE A 17 -15.42 6.34 -5.37
CA PHE A 17 -14.86 6.89 -4.15
C PHE A 17 -14.86 5.89 -2.98
N ALA A 18 -15.86 5.00 -2.91
CA ALA A 18 -15.89 3.94 -1.90
C ALA A 18 -14.73 2.96 -2.14
N PHE A 19 -14.48 2.57 -3.40
CA PHE A 19 -13.36 1.70 -3.77
C PHE A 19 -12.02 2.33 -3.37
N LEU A 20 -11.79 3.57 -3.80
CA LEU A 20 -10.56 4.28 -3.50
C LEU A 20 -10.37 4.46 -2.00
N TYR A 21 -11.45 4.74 -1.26
CA TYR A 21 -11.37 4.92 0.18
C TYR A 21 -11.00 3.59 0.87
N GLY A 22 -11.61 2.48 0.48
CA GLY A 22 -11.24 1.14 0.95
C GLY A 22 -9.76 0.83 0.72
N ASN A 23 -9.21 1.26 -0.42
CA ASN A 23 -7.82 1.05 -0.79
C ASN A 23 -6.80 1.78 0.10
N ILE A 24 -7.22 2.83 0.82
CA ILE A 24 -6.35 3.59 1.74
C ILE A 24 -6.79 3.48 3.21
N ALA A 25 -7.97 2.90 3.47
CA ALA A 25 -8.57 2.87 4.80
C ALA A 25 -7.78 2.02 5.80
N ALA A 26 -7.21 0.89 5.34
CA ALA A 26 -6.42 -0.02 6.16
C ALA A 26 -5.26 0.70 6.89
N ASP A 27 -4.56 1.58 6.19
CA ASP A 27 -3.45 2.37 6.74
C ASP A 27 -3.89 3.56 7.60
N SER A 28 -5.06 4.14 7.31
CA SER A 28 -5.63 5.25 8.07
C SER A 28 -6.25 4.81 9.40
N SER A 29 -6.56 3.51 9.53
CA SER A 29 -7.06 2.94 10.77
C SER A 29 -5.92 2.91 11.80
N ILE A 30 -6.06 3.73 12.85
CA ILE A 30 -5.14 3.93 13.99
C ILE A 30 -4.73 2.63 14.74
N ALA A 31 -5.26 1.49 14.30
CA ALA A 31 -5.05 0.15 14.82
C ALA A 31 -3.60 -0.37 14.78
N LYS A 32 -2.68 0.28 14.07
CA LYS A 32 -1.31 -0.25 13.85
C LYS A 32 -0.56 -0.61 15.14
N HIS A 33 -0.91 -0.03 16.29
CA HIS A 33 -0.22 -0.29 17.57
C HIS A 33 -1.11 -0.80 18.71
N TYR A 34 -2.42 -0.97 18.48
CA TYR A 34 -3.37 -1.15 19.58
C TYR A 34 -4.40 -2.27 19.37
N ALA A 35 -4.44 -2.90 18.20
CA ALA A 35 -5.24 -4.11 18.02
C ALA A 35 -4.60 -5.30 18.78
N PRO A 36 -5.37 -6.13 19.51
CA PRO A 36 -4.94 -7.42 20.02
C PRO A 36 -4.35 -8.28 18.89
N LEU A 37 -3.38 -9.11 19.25
CA LEU A 37 -2.79 -10.11 18.36
C LEU A 37 -3.91 -10.91 17.67
N GLY A 38 -3.94 -10.86 16.33
CA GLY A 38 -4.90 -11.62 15.51
C GLY A 38 -5.97 -10.81 14.79
N ARG A 39 -6.13 -9.50 15.05
CA ARG A 39 -7.09 -8.63 14.33
C ARG A 39 -6.49 -7.32 13.84
N HIS A 40 -5.24 -7.38 13.41
CA HIS A 40 -4.61 -6.26 12.71
C HIS A 40 -5.29 -6.03 11.36
N CYS A 41 -5.41 -4.76 10.94
CA CYS A 41 -6.01 -4.35 9.67
C CYS A 41 -5.38 -5.02 8.44
N HIS A 42 -4.12 -5.47 8.55
CA HIS A 42 -3.39 -6.12 7.47
C HIS A 42 -3.57 -7.65 7.42
N TYR A 43 -4.71 -8.18 7.88
CA TYR A 43 -5.04 -9.60 7.76
C TYR A 43 -6.16 -9.86 6.76
N TRP A 44 -5.98 -10.89 5.92
CA TRP A 44 -6.95 -11.30 4.91
C TRP A 44 -8.35 -11.52 5.45
N HIS A 45 -8.48 -12.18 6.61
CA HIS A 45 -9.79 -12.45 7.19
C HIS A 45 -10.51 -11.17 7.63
N VAL A 46 -9.79 -10.11 8.03
CA VAL A 46 -10.40 -8.81 8.38
C VAL A 46 -10.91 -8.12 7.13
N GLY A 47 -10.10 -8.07 6.06
CA GLY A 47 -10.54 -7.53 4.77
C GLY A 47 -11.72 -8.30 4.18
N GLN A 48 -11.72 -9.63 4.36
CA GLN A 48 -12.84 -10.49 3.93
C GLN A 48 -14.10 -10.22 4.75
N GLU A 49 -13.99 -10.12 6.08
CA GLU A 49 -15.12 -9.80 6.97
C GLU A 49 -15.74 -8.43 6.61
N ILE A 50 -14.92 -7.43 6.28
CA ILE A 50 -15.36 -6.11 5.77
C ILE A 50 -16.15 -6.27 4.46
N HIS A 51 -15.71 -7.13 3.54
CA HIS A 51 -16.42 -7.32 2.30
C HIS A 51 -17.73 -8.12 2.48
N ASP A 52 -17.69 -9.22 3.24
CA ASP A 52 -18.80 -10.16 3.40
C ASP A 52 -19.96 -9.56 4.21
N LEU A 53 -19.67 -8.68 5.17
CA LEU A 53 -20.68 -8.02 6.01
C LEU A 53 -21.22 -6.71 5.41
N ALA A 54 -20.86 -6.38 4.17
CA ALA A 54 -21.32 -5.17 3.50
C ALA A 54 -22.80 -5.28 3.12
N ASP A 55 -23.61 -4.37 3.64
CA ASP A 55 -25.07 -4.31 3.45
C ASP A 55 -25.51 -3.35 2.33
N SER A 56 -24.56 -2.70 1.65
CA SER A 56 -24.80 -1.79 0.53
C SER A 56 -23.77 -1.97 -0.59
N ALA A 57 -24.13 -1.62 -1.83
CA ALA A 57 -23.21 -1.65 -2.96
C ALA A 57 -21.99 -0.74 -2.77
N SER A 58 -22.17 0.37 -2.06
CA SER A 58 -21.10 1.27 -1.63
C SER A 58 -20.11 0.54 -0.71
N LEU A 59 -20.60 -0.14 0.33
CA LEU A 59 -19.76 -0.89 1.26
C LEU A 59 -19.13 -2.13 0.62
N GLN A 60 -19.81 -2.80 -0.30
CA GLN A 60 -19.24 -3.92 -1.04
C GLN A 60 -18.04 -3.44 -1.86
N THR A 61 -18.21 -2.31 -2.57
CA THR A 61 -17.13 -1.66 -3.32
C THR A 61 -15.97 -1.21 -2.41
N PHE A 62 -16.29 -0.70 -1.22
CA PHE A 62 -15.30 -0.37 -0.19
C PHE A 62 -14.49 -1.60 0.25
N GLY A 63 -15.17 -2.72 0.53
CA GLY A 63 -14.52 -3.99 0.90
C GLY A 63 -13.60 -4.53 -0.21
N LEU A 64 -14.02 -4.44 -1.48
CA LEU A 64 -13.14 -4.77 -2.62
C LEU A 64 -11.90 -3.86 -2.67
N GLY A 65 -12.07 -2.56 -2.39
CA GLY A 65 -10.95 -1.63 -2.23
C GLY A 65 -9.98 -2.06 -1.13
N TYR A 66 -10.50 -2.48 0.02
CA TYR A 66 -9.70 -2.97 1.15
C TYR A 66 -8.93 -4.27 0.81
N LEU A 67 -9.57 -5.22 0.13
CA LEU A 67 -8.89 -6.44 -0.33
C LEU A 67 -7.79 -6.13 -1.35
N CYS A 68 -7.98 -5.14 -2.23
CA CYS A 68 -6.94 -4.68 -3.14
C CYS A 68 -5.75 -4.07 -2.39
N HIS A 69 -5.99 -3.32 -1.31
CA HIS A 69 -4.92 -2.83 -0.44
C HIS A 69 -4.08 -3.98 0.11
N LEU A 70 -4.74 -4.99 0.71
CA LEU A 70 -4.06 -6.19 1.22
C LEU A 70 -3.28 -6.92 0.13
N SER A 71 -3.82 -6.98 -1.09
CA SER A 71 -3.12 -7.56 -2.25
C SER A 71 -1.81 -6.82 -2.55
N ALA A 72 -1.83 -5.49 -2.56
CA ALA A 72 -0.62 -4.66 -2.74
C ALA A 72 0.39 -4.88 -1.62
N ASP A 73 -0.09 -4.95 -0.39
CA ASP A 73 0.70 -5.15 0.81
C ASP A 73 1.47 -6.47 0.78
N THR A 74 0.90 -7.52 0.19
CA THR A 74 1.66 -8.77 -0.01
C THR A 74 2.92 -8.54 -0.83
N VAL A 75 2.89 -7.65 -1.82
CA VAL A 75 4.06 -7.34 -2.65
C VAL A 75 5.02 -6.44 -1.87
N ALA A 76 4.50 -5.38 -1.26
CA ALA A 76 5.29 -4.41 -0.52
C ALA A 76 6.05 -5.05 0.66
N HIS A 77 5.35 -5.84 1.48
CA HIS A 77 5.89 -6.36 2.74
C HIS A 77 6.61 -7.70 2.61
N ASN A 78 6.42 -8.46 1.52
CA ASN A 78 7.16 -9.71 1.30
C ASN A 78 8.36 -9.57 0.36
N TYR A 79 8.39 -8.56 -0.51
CA TYR A 79 9.48 -8.38 -1.48
C TYR A 79 10.18 -7.02 -1.35
N PHE A 80 9.43 -5.91 -1.45
CA PHE A 80 10.06 -4.59 -1.55
C PHE A 80 10.72 -4.15 -0.23
N VAL A 81 9.91 -3.86 0.79
CA VAL A 81 10.36 -3.33 2.08
C VAL A 81 11.42 -4.24 2.72
N PRO A 82 11.26 -5.57 2.84
CA PRO A 82 12.29 -6.42 3.44
C PRO A 82 13.60 -6.42 2.63
N ARG A 83 13.56 -6.35 1.28
CA ARG A 83 14.78 -6.17 0.46
C ARG A 83 15.49 -4.87 0.85
N GLN A 84 14.75 -3.78 0.96
CA GLN A 84 15.34 -2.49 1.29
C GLN A 84 15.89 -2.43 2.72
N LEU A 85 15.21 -3.04 3.69
CA LEU A 85 15.70 -3.21 5.06
C LEU A 85 16.96 -4.08 5.11
N MET A 86 17.05 -5.11 4.27
CA MET A 86 18.23 -5.94 4.16
C MET A 86 19.41 -5.19 3.55
N LEU A 87 19.19 -4.29 2.58
CA LEU A 87 20.24 -3.51 1.92
C LEU A 87 20.70 -2.30 2.74
N THR A 88 19.82 -1.72 3.55
CA THR A 88 20.12 -0.48 4.29
C THR A 88 20.42 -0.68 5.77
N ARG A 89 21.12 0.30 6.37
CA ARG A 89 21.39 0.35 7.82
C ARG A 89 20.29 1.15 8.52
N SER A 90 19.07 0.62 8.59
CA SER A 90 17.93 1.21 9.30
C SER A 90 17.34 0.23 10.32
N THR A 91 16.62 0.75 11.32
CA THR A 91 15.75 -0.08 12.17
C THR A 91 14.52 -0.49 11.35
N ALA A 92 13.81 -1.55 11.76
CA ALA A 92 12.70 -2.10 10.95
C ALA A 92 11.56 -1.09 10.86
N ALA A 93 11.10 -0.54 11.99
CA ALA A 93 10.02 0.44 12.01
C ALA A 93 10.37 1.73 11.26
N VAL A 94 11.52 2.35 11.55
CA VAL A 94 11.92 3.60 10.86
C VAL A 94 12.24 3.36 9.39
N GLY A 95 12.85 2.22 9.06
CA GLY A 95 13.15 1.85 7.68
C GLY A 95 11.91 1.52 6.86
N HIS A 96 10.91 0.86 7.47
CA HIS A 96 9.64 0.53 6.83
C HIS A 96 8.93 1.79 6.35
N SER A 97 8.55 2.68 7.28
CA SER A 97 7.83 3.91 6.91
C SER A 97 8.67 4.83 6.02
N TYR A 98 10.00 4.81 6.15
CA TYR A 98 10.90 5.52 5.24
C TYR A 98 10.77 5.01 3.81
N TRP A 99 10.77 3.69 3.60
CA TRP A 99 10.75 3.10 2.27
C TRP A 99 9.38 3.23 1.58
N GLU A 100 8.28 3.10 2.31
CA GLU A 100 6.94 3.41 1.80
C GLU A 100 6.85 4.88 1.35
N THR A 101 7.28 5.81 2.20
CA THR A 101 7.29 7.26 1.88
C THR A 101 8.17 7.56 0.66
N ARG A 102 9.27 6.82 0.48
CA ARG A 102 10.16 6.99 -0.66
C ARG A 102 9.54 6.53 -1.98
N VAL A 103 8.74 5.45 -1.96
CA VAL A 103 7.98 5.03 -3.15
C VAL A 103 6.87 6.02 -3.44
N GLU A 104 6.06 6.42 -2.46
CA GLU A 104 5.03 7.47 -2.60
C GLU A 104 5.62 8.73 -3.27
N ALA A 105 6.75 9.20 -2.74
CA ALA A 105 7.46 10.35 -3.28
C ALA A 105 7.98 10.16 -4.71
N HIS A 106 8.29 8.92 -5.11
CA HIS A 106 8.75 8.58 -6.44
C HIS A 106 7.63 8.72 -7.49
N LEU A 107 6.37 8.44 -7.11
CA LEU A 107 5.20 8.53 -7.99
C LEU A 107 4.78 9.98 -8.28
N GLY A 108 5.30 10.94 -7.51
CA GLY A 108 4.98 12.36 -7.60
C GLY A 108 3.73 12.74 -6.80
N ASP A 109 3.48 14.06 -6.72
CA ASP A 109 2.57 14.60 -5.71
C ASP A 109 1.08 14.49 -6.08
N ALA A 110 0.77 14.11 -7.33
CA ALA A 110 -0.61 14.02 -7.82
C ALA A 110 -1.44 12.99 -7.05
N TYR A 111 -0.90 11.79 -6.82
CA TYR A 111 -1.60 10.73 -6.08
C TYR A 111 -1.74 11.07 -4.60
N SER A 112 -0.68 11.60 -3.98
CA SER A 112 -0.74 12.01 -2.57
C SER A 112 -1.78 13.10 -2.33
N ARG A 113 -1.88 14.10 -3.24
CA ARG A 113 -2.95 15.10 -3.21
C ARG A 113 -4.33 14.49 -3.35
N THR A 114 -4.51 13.59 -4.32
CA THR A 114 -5.79 12.89 -4.54
C THR A 114 -6.19 12.09 -3.31
N ALA A 115 -5.26 11.35 -2.68
CA ALA A 115 -5.50 10.61 -1.45
C ALA A 115 -5.90 11.55 -0.29
N LYS A 116 -5.21 12.69 -0.13
CA LYS A 116 -5.57 13.71 0.88
C LYS A 116 -6.97 14.28 0.65
N GLU A 117 -7.33 14.59 -0.59
CA GLU A 117 -8.68 15.07 -0.94
C GLU A 117 -9.74 14.01 -0.66
N LEU A 118 -9.45 12.76 -1.00
CA LEU A 118 -10.33 11.63 -0.72
C LEU A 118 -10.56 11.44 0.78
N ILE A 119 -9.52 11.48 1.61
CA ILE A 119 -9.64 11.36 3.07
C ILE A 119 -10.51 12.47 3.67
N ARG A 120 -10.52 13.66 3.07
CA ARG A 120 -11.33 14.81 3.53
C ARG A 120 -12.82 14.69 3.17
N LYS A 121 -13.21 13.77 2.28
CA LYS A 121 -14.61 13.52 1.94
C LYS A 121 -15.36 12.84 3.10
N HIS A 122 -16.68 12.91 3.07
CA HIS A 122 -17.53 12.26 4.07
C HIS A 122 -17.66 10.76 3.78
N HIS A 123 -17.16 9.92 4.70
CA HIS A 123 -17.19 8.45 4.59
C HIS A 123 -17.96 7.80 5.74
N ALA A 124 -19.00 8.47 6.26
CA ALA A 124 -19.68 8.07 7.50
C ALA A 124 -20.21 6.62 7.49
N GLU A 125 -20.69 6.13 6.34
CA GLU A 125 -21.16 4.76 6.17
C GLU A 125 -20.00 3.76 6.31
N ALA A 126 -18.91 3.96 5.58
CA ALA A 126 -17.70 3.14 5.63
C ALA A 126 -17.01 3.21 7.01
N ASP A 127 -16.91 4.39 7.61
CA ASP A 127 -16.40 4.58 8.97
C ASP A 127 -17.23 3.81 9.99
N ALA A 128 -18.56 3.89 9.90
CA ALA A 128 -19.45 3.16 10.80
C ALA A 128 -19.36 1.63 10.58
N HIS A 129 -19.13 1.20 9.35
CA HIS A 129 -18.93 -0.20 9.02
C HIS A 129 -17.60 -0.74 9.59
N LEU A 130 -16.50 -0.01 9.40
CA LEU A 130 -15.21 -0.31 10.03
C LEU A 130 -15.31 -0.30 11.55
N ASP A 131 -16.01 0.69 12.14
CA ASP A 131 -16.25 0.75 13.58
C ASP A 131 -16.94 -0.53 14.06
N ARG A 132 -17.94 -1.07 13.35
CA ARG A 132 -18.63 -2.30 13.75
C ARG A 132 -17.73 -3.54 13.75
N ILE A 133 -16.82 -3.65 12.78
CA ILE A 133 -16.01 -4.86 12.57
C ILE A 133 -14.71 -4.80 13.36
N ILE A 134 -14.08 -3.62 13.41
CA ILE A 134 -12.75 -3.43 13.97
C ILE A 134 -12.83 -2.89 15.41
N ALA A 135 -13.78 -2.00 15.76
CA ALA A 135 -13.82 -1.40 17.09
C ALA A 135 -14.13 -2.35 18.27
N PRO A 136 -14.94 -3.42 18.14
CA PRO A 136 -15.07 -4.44 19.18
C PRO A 136 -13.71 -5.07 19.53
N THR A 137 -12.76 -4.93 18.63
CA THR A 137 -11.44 -5.55 18.72
C THR A 137 -10.34 -4.54 18.91
N ILE A 138 -10.60 -3.22 18.91
CA ILE A 138 -9.56 -2.22 19.19
C ILE A 138 -9.71 -1.59 20.57
N PHE A 139 -10.91 -1.25 21.10
CA PHE A 139 -11.05 -0.80 22.51
C PHE A 139 -12.49 -0.80 23.04
N SER A 140 -12.68 -1.26 24.28
CA SER A 140 -13.92 -1.19 25.05
C SER A 140 -14.17 0.18 25.69
N VAL A 141 -13.94 1.34 25.05
CA VAL A 141 -14.27 2.63 25.70
C VAL A 141 -14.54 3.77 24.71
N ARG A 142 -15.63 4.52 24.96
CA ARG A 142 -16.23 5.63 24.18
C ARG A 142 -15.31 6.82 23.78
N THR A 143 -14.04 6.86 24.18
CA THR A 143 -13.24 8.11 24.16
C THR A 143 -12.49 8.39 22.84
N ASN A 144 -12.49 7.48 21.86
CA ASN A 144 -11.52 7.56 20.73
C ASN A 144 -12.00 8.27 19.44
N ARG A 145 -13.27 8.65 19.30
CA ARG A 145 -13.82 9.26 18.06
C ARG A 145 -13.26 10.65 17.70
N ARG A 146 -12.63 11.36 18.64
CA ARG A 146 -12.00 12.68 18.40
C ARG A 146 -10.51 12.55 18.02
N LEU A 147 -9.83 11.52 18.51
CA LEU A 147 -8.43 11.22 18.17
C LEU A 147 -8.33 10.67 16.74
N PHE A 148 -9.31 9.86 16.31
CA PHE A 148 -9.47 9.39 14.93
C PHE A 148 -9.44 10.53 13.89
N ARG A 149 -10.22 11.59 14.13
CA ARG A 149 -10.29 12.77 13.24
C ARG A 149 -9.14 13.75 13.40
N GLY A 150 -8.45 13.74 14.55
CA GLY A 150 -7.30 14.61 14.82
C GLY A 150 -6.03 14.18 14.06
N MET A 151 -5.86 12.89 13.80
CA MET A 151 -4.64 12.32 13.20
C MET A 151 -4.55 12.43 11.68
N VAL A 152 -5.68 12.59 10.98
CA VAL A 152 -5.71 12.99 9.55
C VAL A 152 -4.99 14.33 9.31
N ARG A 153 -4.71 15.10 10.37
CA ARG A 153 -3.98 16.37 10.30
C ARG A 153 -2.48 16.26 10.57
N LEU A 154 -1.95 15.10 10.97
CA LEU A 154 -0.53 14.93 11.29
C LEU A 154 0.36 14.63 10.07
N THR A 155 -0.23 14.30 8.92
CA THR A 155 0.47 14.25 7.61
C THR A 155 0.65 15.63 6.98
N ASP A 156 0.11 16.69 7.59
CA ASP A 156 0.28 18.11 7.20
C ASP A 156 1.26 18.87 8.10
N SER A 157 2.06 18.16 8.90
CA SER A 157 3.19 18.77 9.61
C SER A 157 4.25 19.27 8.62
N PRO A 158 4.63 20.56 8.63
CA PRO A 158 5.74 21.09 7.83
C PRO A 158 7.07 20.35 8.06
N SER A 159 7.20 19.63 9.17
CA SER A 159 8.35 18.78 9.51
C SER A 159 8.37 17.49 8.68
N TRP A 160 7.21 16.87 8.43
CA TRP A 160 7.09 15.64 7.65
C TRP A 160 7.26 15.90 6.15
N GLN A 161 6.71 17.01 5.65
CA GLN A 161 6.90 17.44 4.27
C GLN A 161 8.37 17.74 3.97
N ARG A 162 9.08 18.43 4.88
CA ARG A 162 10.53 18.65 4.77
C ARG A 162 11.33 17.36 4.86
N ALA A 163 10.96 16.42 5.73
CA ALA A 163 11.63 15.12 5.81
C ALA A 163 11.45 14.29 4.52
N SER A 164 10.27 14.33 3.91
CA SER A 164 9.98 13.68 2.63
C SER A 164 10.75 14.32 1.46
N GLN A 165 10.84 15.66 1.44
CA GLN A 165 11.62 16.40 0.44
C GLN A 165 13.13 16.12 0.56
N VAL A 166 13.69 16.14 1.77
CA VAL A 166 15.10 15.77 2.02
C VAL A 166 15.36 14.31 1.67
N ALA A 167 14.39 13.42 1.91
CA ALA A 167 14.49 12.01 1.52
C ALA A 167 14.47 11.82 -0.01
N ARG A 168 13.80 12.69 -0.77
CA ARG A 168 13.83 12.73 -2.25
C ARG A 168 15.16 13.27 -2.78
N GLU A 169 15.64 14.38 -2.24
CA GLU A 169 16.73 15.17 -2.83
C GLU A 169 18.13 14.69 -2.42
N HIS A 170 18.26 14.02 -1.26
CA HIS A 170 19.58 13.68 -0.68
C HIS A 170 19.76 12.22 -0.25
N SER A 171 18.90 11.30 -0.71
CA SER A 171 19.08 9.92 -0.29
C SER A 171 20.30 9.27 -0.94
N ARG A 172 21.20 8.75 -0.09
CA ARG A 172 22.29 7.86 -0.48
C ARG A 172 21.84 6.55 -1.13
N TRP A 173 20.56 6.20 -1.05
CA TRP A 173 20.00 4.96 -1.59
C TRP A 173 19.12 5.27 -2.79
N ARG A 174 19.59 4.87 -3.97
CA ARG A 174 18.86 5.01 -5.24
C ARG A 174 17.67 4.04 -5.26
N LEU A 175 16.53 4.55 -5.73
CA LEU A 175 15.40 3.77 -6.22
C LEU A 175 15.49 3.78 -7.74
N ASP A 176 15.48 2.59 -8.33
CA ASP A 176 15.51 2.43 -9.78
C ASP A 176 14.07 2.42 -10.32
N ASP A 177 13.83 3.18 -11.39
CA ASP A 177 12.48 3.35 -11.96
C ASP A 177 11.91 2.00 -12.41
N ALA A 178 12.73 1.14 -13.02
CA ALA A 178 12.33 -0.20 -13.46
C ALA A 178 12.01 -1.13 -12.27
N ASP A 179 12.79 -1.05 -11.18
CA ASP A 179 12.51 -1.82 -9.96
C ASP A 179 11.17 -1.38 -9.33
N VAL A 180 10.93 -0.06 -9.20
CA VAL A 180 9.66 0.46 -8.70
C VAL A 180 8.49 0.04 -9.58
N GLU A 181 8.62 0.18 -10.90
CA GLU A 181 7.60 -0.19 -11.86
C GLU A 181 7.27 -1.69 -11.80
N HIS A 182 8.26 -2.56 -11.66
CA HIS A 182 8.02 -4.00 -11.55
C HIS A 182 7.21 -4.36 -10.29
N HIS A 183 7.48 -3.68 -9.15
CA HIS A 183 6.71 -3.89 -7.92
C HIS A 183 5.28 -3.38 -8.06
N LEU A 184 5.09 -2.19 -8.65
CA LEU A 184 3.76 -1.64 -8.91
C LEU A 184 2.98 -2.53 -9.89
N GLY A 185 3.66 -3.07 -10.90
CA GLY A 185 3.10 -3.99 -11.86
C GLY A 185 2.58 -5.27 -11.22
N LEU A 186 3.39 -5.92 -10.37
CA LEU A 186 2.93 -7.11 -9.67
C LEU A 186 1.79 -6.80 -8.68
N SER A 187 1.85 -5.67 -7.96
CA SER A 187 0.76 -5.23 -7.09
C SER A 187 -0.54 -5.05 -7.86
N PHE A 188 -0.48 -4.40 -9.02
CA PHE A 188 -1.63 -4.19 -9.89
C PHE A 188 -2.19 -5.52 -10.41
N ASP A 189 -1.32 -6.43 -10.86
CA ASP A 189 -1.73 -7.75 -11.32
C ASP A 189 -2.44 -8.55 -10.25
N TYR A 190 -1.93 -8.52 -9.01
CA TYR A 190 -2.56 -9.16 -7.87
C TYR A 190 -3.92 -8.54 -7.53
N MET A 191 -4.05 -7.20 -7.60
CA MET A 191 -5.33 -6.54 -7.42
C MET A 191 -6.35 -6.96 -8.48
N VAL A 192 -5.98 -6.90 -9.77
CA VAL A 192 -6.87 -7.26 -10.88
C VAL A 192 -7.22 -8.75 -10.84
N GLY A 193 -6.24 -9.61 -10.57
CA GLY A 193 -6.45 -11.05 -10.40
C GLY A 193 -7.40 -11.35 -9.24
N MET A 194 -7.21 -10.69 -8.08
CA MET A 194 -8.09 -10.84 -6.92
C MET A 194 -9.53 -10.40 -7.21
N LEU A 195 -9.71 -9.25 -7.88
CA LEU A 195 -11.03 -8.77 -8.30
C LEU A 195 -11.68 -9.66 -9.38
N GLY A 196 -10.87 -10.30 -10.22
CA GLY A 196 -11.32 -11.18 -11.30
C GLY A 196 -11.53 -12.64 -10.90
N GLY A 197 -11.10 -13.05 -9.70
CA GLY A 197 -11.09 -14.46 -9.29
C GLY A 197 -10.05 -15.31 -10.02
N SER A 198 -8.95 -14.70 -10.47
CA SER A 198 -7.86 -15.37 -11.21
C SER A 198 -6.74 -15.83 -10.28
N GLU A 199 -6.09 -16.93 -10.64
CA GLU A 199 -4.84 -17.41 -10.02
C GLU A 199 -3.60 -16.83 -10.75
N PRO A 200 -2.44 -16.69 -10.08
CA PRO A 200 -2.19 -17.01 -8.67
C PRO A 200 -2.80 -15.97 -7.72
N SER A 201 -3.43 -16.46 -6.66
CA SER A 201 -4.04 -15.60 -5.65
C SER A 201 -2.97 -15.01 -4.71
N PRO A 202 -2.98 -13.67 -4.45
CA PRO A 202 -2.13 -13.07 -3.43
C PRO A 202 -2.42 -13.60 -2.02
N ARG A 203 -3.53 -14.33 -1.82
CA ARG A 203 -3.95 -14.88 -0.52
C ARG A 203 -2.99 -15.90 0.09
N SER A 204 -2.09 -16.46 -0.71
CA SER A 204 -1.00 -17.32 -0.21
C SER A 204 0.08 -16.55 0.55
N LEU A 205 0.12 -15.23 0.42
CA LEU A 205 1.08 -14.34 1.08
C LEU A 205 0.42 -13.59 2.25
N ASP A 206 1.20 -13.35 3.30
CA ASP A 206 0.80 -12.54 4.46
C ASP A 206 0.90 -11.05 4.10
N PRO A 207 -0.21 -10.28 4.07
CA PRO A 207 -0.15 -8.85 3.76
C PRO A 207 0.67 -8.06 4.79
N SER A 208 0.72 -8.50 6.05
CA SER A 208 1.56 -7.83 7.05
C SER A 208 3.07 -8.08 6.83
N GLY A 209 3.42 -9.11 6.05
CA GLY A 209 4.79 -9.55 5.78
C GLY A 209 5.62 -9.78 7.03
N ALA A 210 4.99 -10.14 8.16
CA ALA A 210 5.65 -10.14 9.47
C ALA A 210 6.90 -11.03 9.49
N GLN A 211 6.82 -12.20 8.83
CA GLN A 211 7.96 -13.11 8.70
C GLN A 211 9.06 -12.54 7.80
N ALA A 212 8.70 -11.98 6.63
CA ALA A 212 9.65 -11.41 5.69
C ALA A 212 10.43 -10.24 6.32
N LEU A 213 9.71 -9.29 6.93
CA LEU A 213 10.26 -8.14 7.64
C LEU A 213 11.18 -8.56 8.81
N LYS A 214 10.78 -9.57 9.60
CA LYS A 214 11.61 -10.12 10.67
C LYS A 214 12.89 -10.76 10.12
N SER A 215 12.76 -11.56 9.06
CA SER A 215 13.87 -12.30 8.47
C SER A 215 14.91 -11.40 7.80
N ALA A 216 14.51 -10.26 7.22
CA ALA A 216 15.42 -9.34 6.54
C ALA A 216 16.61 -8.91 7.41
N LYS A 217 16.36 -8.63 8.69
CA LYS A 217 17.42 -8.27 9.64
C LYS A 217 18.30 -9.45 10.03
N GLN A 218 17.71 -10.63 10.17
CA GLN A 218 18.45 -11.84 10.51
C GLN A 218 19.42 -12.19 9.38
N VAL A 219 18.91 -12.29 8.16
CA VAL A 219 19.71 -12.60 6.96
C VAL A 219 20.79 -11.56 6.73
N ARG A 220 20.48 -10.26 6.90
CA ARG A 220 21.51 -9.21 6.82
C ARG A 220 22.67 -9.46 7.79
N ARG A 221 22.38 -9.81 9.05
CA ARG A 221 23.43 -10.06 10.06
C ARG A 221 24.27 -11.29 9.72
N GLU A 222 23.64 -12.36 9.25
CA GLU A 222 24.30 -13.60 8.84
C GLU A 222 25.25 -13.34 7.66
N VAL A 223 24.75 -12.73 6.59
CA VAL A 223 25.54 -12.40 5.40
C VAL A 223 26.72 -11.48 5.72
N LEU A 224 26.52 -10.43 6.54
CA LEU A 224 27.62 -9.53 6.90
C LEU A 224 28.63 -10.15 7.86
N ARG A 225 28.23 -11.16 8.63
CA ARG A 225 29.14 -11.94 9.50
C ARG A 225 30.04 -12.84 8.65
N GLU A 226 29.49 -13.46 7.62
CA GLU A 226 30.20 -14.42 6.76
C GLU A 226 31.03 -13.74 5.66
N ALA A 227 30.44 -12.80 4.91
CA ALA A 227 31.08 -12.14 3.79
C ALA A 227 31.91 -10.90 4.19
N GLY A 228 31.80 -10.47 5.45
CA GLY A 228 32.43 -9.26 5.97
C GLY A 228 31.65 -7.96 5.65
N ARG A 229 31.77 -6.97 6.54
CA ARG A 229 30.95 -5.74 6.53
C ARG A 229 31.09 -4.85 5.29
N ARG A 230 32.14 -5.06 4.49
CA ARG A 230 32.44 -4.30 3.26
C ARG A 230 31.96 -5.00 1.99
N ASN A 231 31.59 -6.28 2.06
CA ASN A 231 31.12 -7.02 0.89
C ASN A 231 29.63 -6.77 0.66
N LEU A 232 29.33 -5.59 0.10
CA LEU A 232 27.97 -5.19 -0.23
C LEU A 232 27.40 -5.98 -1.42
N GLU A 233 28.24 -6.60 -2.23
CA GLU A 233 27.79 -7.35 -3.40
C GLU A 233 27.14 -8.67 -3.01
N THR A 234 27.78 -9.44 -2.11
CA THR A 234 27.16 -10.64 -1.54
C THR A 234 25.84 -10.31 -0.84
N LEU A 235 25.76 -9.14 -0.18
CA LEU A 235 24.51 -8.67 0.43
C LEU A 235 23.43 -8.37 -0.61
N ARG A 236 23.78 -7.77 -1.75
CA ARG A 236 22.83 -7.52 -2.86
C ARG A 236 22.33 -8.80 -3.49
N VAL A 237 23.21 -9.76 -3.75
CA VAL A 237 22.85 -11.07 -4.30
C VAL A 237 21.92 -11.79 -3.34
N ALA A 238 22.24 -11.84 -2.04
CA ALA A 238 21.39 -12.48 -1.04
C ALA A 238 20.02 -11.77 -0.91
N ALA A 239 19.98 -10.44 -0.99
CA ALA A 239 18.73 -9.69 -0.94
C ALA A 239 17.85 -9.95 -2.17
N ARG A 240 18.45 -10.07 -3.36
CA ARG A 240 17.75 -10.44 -4.61
C ARG A 240 17.24 -11.87 -4.55
N ASN A 241 18.02 -12.82 -4.06
CA ASN A 241 17.61 -14.22 -3.97
C ASN A 241 16.49 -14.42 -2.95
N ARG A 242 16.48 -13.64 -1.85
CA ARG A 242 15.52 -13.81 -0.76
C ARG A 242 14.22 -13.04 -0.95
N PHE A 243 14.30 -11.83 -1.51
CA PHE A 243 13.21 -10.85 -1.59
C PHE A 243 13.06 -10.27 -3.01
N GLY A 244 13.59 -10.96 -4.02
CA GLY A 244 13.30 -10.67 -5.42
C GLY A 244 11.85 -11.03 -5.73
N LEU A 245 11.27 -10.29 -6.69
CA LEU A 245 9.93 -10.61 -7.19
C LEU A 245 9.94 -12.00 -7.86
N PRO A 246 8.80 -12.72 -7.84
CA PRO A 246 8.65 -13.93 -8.63
C PRO A 246 8.92 -13.64 -10.11
N PRO A 247 9.49 -14.61 -10.85
CA PRO A 247 9.85 -14.42 -12.26
C PRO A 247 8.64 -14.47 -13.21
N ASP A 248 7.43 -14.69 -12.69
CA ASP A 248 6.22 -14.82 -13.48
C ASP A 248 5.94 -13.55 -14.28
N PRO A 249 5.53 -13.67 -15.56
CA PRO A 249 5.25 -12.51 -16.39
C PRO A 249 3.99 -11.77 -15.90
N LEU A 250 4.04 -10.45 -15.98
CA LEU A 250 2.87 -9.61 -15.73
C LEU A 250 1.82 -9.81 -16.85
N VAL A 251 0.59 -10.08 -16.44
CA VAL A 251 -0.58 -10.35 -17.28
C VAL A 251 -1.37 -9.08 -17.55
N PHE A 252 -1.63 -8.26 -16.52
CA PHE A 252 -2.55 -7.12 -16.62
C PHE A 252 -1.84 -5.78 -16.77
N TRP A 253 -0.71 -5.59 -16.08
CA TRP A 253 0.08 -4.37 -16.14
C TRP A 253 0.45 -3.95 -17.57
N PRO A 254 0.94 -4.85 -18.46
CA PRO A 254 1.30 -4.46 -19.83
C PRO A 254 0.09 -4.05 -20.69
N ARG A 255 -1.14 -4.33 -20.24
CA ARG A 255 -2.39 -3.97 -20.94
C ARG A 255 -2.90 -2.59 -20.54
N LEU A 256 -2.23 -1.89 -19.62
CA LEU A 256 -2.60 -0.53 -19.25
C LEU A 256 -2.40 0.42 -20.44
N THR A 257 -3.48 1.06 -20.85
CA THR A 257 -3.48 2.09 -21.90
C THR A 257 -3.23 3.49 -21.33
N THR A 258 -3.28 3.64 -20.01
CA THR A 258 -3.05 4.92 -19.32
C THR A 258 -1.56 5.19 -19.17
N ARG A 259 -1.11 6.39 -19.53
CA ARG A 259 0.28 6.81 -19.31
C ARG A 259 0.54 6.95 -17.82
N LEU A 260 1.49 6.17 -17.29
CA LEU A 260 1.92 6.26 -15.90
C LEU A 260 2.68 7.59 -15.69
N PRO A 261 2.40 8.37 -14.63
CA PRO A 261 2.96 9.70 -14.43
C PRO A 261 4.49 9.73 -14.33
N TRP A 262 5.10 8.65 -13.82
CA TRP A 262 6.56 8.54 -13.73
C TRP A 262 7.23 8.32 -15.08
N HIS A 263 6.47 8.00 -16.14
CA HIS A 263 6.89 7.98 -17.55
C HIS A 263 6.62 9.30 -18.30
N ALA A 264 6.12 10.33 -17.62
CA ALA A 264 5.92 11.65 -18.23
C ALA A 264 7.27 12.41 -18.28
N PRO A 265 7.60 13.11 -19.39
CA PRO A 265 8.87 13.81 -19.54
C PRO A 265 8.94 15.04 -18.61
N ASP A 266 7.76 15.51 -18.19
CA ASP A 266 7.57 16.59 -17.24
C ASP A 266 6.68 16.08 -16.11
N ARG A 267 7.32 15.65 -15.01
CA ARG A 267 6.64 15.14 -13.80
C ARG A 267 5.70 16.18 -13.15
N SER A 268 5.71 17.43 -13.63
CA SER A 268 4.89 18.56 -13.17
C SER A 268 3.49 18.61 -13.84
N ALA A 269 3.35 18.11 -15.07
CA ALA A 269 2.22 18.46 -15.95
C ALA A 269 0.96 17.58 -15.77
N LEU A 270 1.06 16.42 -15.13
CA LEU A 270 -0.09 15.49 -15.01
C LEU A 270 -1.15 15.96 -13.99
N ALA A 271 -0.80 16.95 -13.14
CA ALA A 271 -1.68 17.51 -12.13
C ALA A 271 -2.95 18.19 -12.69
N LEU A 272 -2.94 18.58 -13.97
CA LEU A 272 -3.98 19.45 -14.56
C LEU A 272 -5.14 18.69 -15.21
N ARG A 273 -5.05 17.37 -15.44
CA ARG A 273 -6.07 16.63 -16.22
C ARG A 273 -7.17 15.96 -15.38
N LEU A 274 -6.95 15.74 -14.09
CA LEU A 274 -7.99 15.17 -13.21
C LEU A 274 -8.97 16.22 -12.66
N SER A 275 -8.62 17.52 -12.73
CA SER A 275 -9.50 18.62 -12.32
C SER A 275 -10.60 18.94 -13.34
N ALA A 276 -10.50 18.46 -14.58
CA ALA A 276 -11.38 18.86 -15.69
C ALA A 276 -12.63 17.98 -15.88
N HIS A 277 -12.82 16.93 -15.08
CA HIS A 277 -13.99 16.03 -15.16
C HIS A 277 -14.83 16.00 -13.88
N GLY A 278 -14.62 16.96 -12.96
CA GLY A 278 -15.40 17.12 -11.73
C GLY A 278 -16.49 18.21 -11.78
N GLU A 279 -16.65 18.90 -12.90
CA GLU A 279 -17.73 19.87 -13.08
C GLU A 279 -18.64 19.43 -14.23
N ARG A 280 -19.63 18.60 -13.90
CA ARG A 280 -20.99 18.64 -14.43
C ARG A 280 -21.91 17.74 -13.61
#